data_AF-R9P2U3-F1
#
_entry.id   AF-R9P2U3-F1
#
_cell.length_a   1.000
_cell.length_b   1.000
_cell.length_c   1.000
_cell.angle_alpha   90.00
_cell.angle_beta   90.00
_cell.angle_gamma   90.00
#
_symmetry.space_group_name_H-M   'P 1'
#
loop_
_entity.id
_entity.type
_entity.pdbx_description
1 polymer ?
#
loop_
_entity_poly.entity_id
_entity_poly.type
_entity_poly.pdbx_seq_one_letter_code
_entity_poly.pdbx_strand_id
1 'polypeptide(L)'
;MSAGPSTSSGAPIDGHRTLRLHVWGTSPSLPTLDSTSLYAASLLRSTFADNAHVQLQLASASTSLSRVPLLQVLDGNSHTVELIDNVEAIRAFCVAAGLDSALASDEELAAKQIALHALVDDHLLDLTLHSLFSLPSNFRAVTAPAYSSDGGTQASASSLAKLASLPMRFQPSIPSRLRNVVETRLTAVGLWGMGGKEASTKSGESDELAARAGIVPARKKGLGQTAKQAVHDEFERSKLVTKWREVLDVVDAAIGSKVLGVSGVGSLDAHVFGYLAPLVFASPDLPIDTLPRLIKTSYPRLQDYLTSTKQHLFPENATTWASPSEVLSTPPVLQSSSTSTSTSGLLSYIWPFTATSSSDKASFTADSFPATTSGSTPTSTSYRSTAGAGQQRKKPSPSASPEDRKLRLGRALWICSALVGLVGYTFASGIVSVRFVDSDELQQQEDEEDDDDEDEDEDEEDDEEEEDGWEVQTEEDLEDDLEEMELGEDDDDDEY
;
A
#
# COMPACT_ATOMS: atom_id res chain seq x y z
N MET A 1 -12.87 -10.68 25.55
CA MET A 1 -13.31 -12.02 25.09
C MET A 1 -12.83 -12.19 23.66
N SER A 2 -11.74 -12.92 23.43
CA SER A 2 -11.14 -13.11 22.11
C SER A 2 -12.02 -13.95 21.21
N ALA A 3 -12.42 -13.40 20.06
CA ALA A 3 -13.00 -14.19 18.98
C ALA A 3 -11.85 -14.97 18.29
N GLY A 4 -11.88 -16.29 18.39
CA GLY A 4 -10.95 -17.16 17.67
C GLY A 4 -11.20 -17.13 16.16
N PRO A 5 -10.21 -17.51 15.33
CA PRO A 5 -10.37 -17.61 13.89
C PRO A 5 -11.46 -18.64 13.56
N SER A 6 -12.46 -18.21 12.80
CA SER A 6 -13.47 -19.09 12.24
C SER A 6 -12.79 -20.08 11.30
N THR A 7 -12.57 -21.30 11.79
CA THR A 7 -12.09 -22.44 11.01
C THR A 7 -13.11 -22.74 9.91
N SER A 8 -12.78 -22.40 8.66
CA SER A 8 -13.53 -22.84 7.48
C SER A 8 -13.50 -24.36 7.44
N SER A 9 -14.66 -24.98 7.68
CA SER A 9 -14.81 -26.43 7.55
C SER A 9 -14.67 -26.77 6.07
N GLY A 10 -13.50 -27.26 5.66
CA GLY A 10 -13.25 -27.95 4.39
C GLY A 10 -14.00 -29.28 4.33
N ALA A 11 -15.33 -29.23 4.45
CA ALA A 11 -16.19 -30.38 4.29
C ALA A 11 -16.13 -30.84 2.82
N PRO A 12 -16.20 -32.16 2.57
CA PRO A 12 -16.26 -32.68 1.20
C PRO A 12 -17.37 -31.98 0.43
N ILE A 13 -17.05 -31.57 -0.81
CA ILE A 13 -17.97 -30.89 -1.72
C ILE A 13 -19.01 -31.92 -2.19
N ASP A 14 -20.00 -32.21 -1.34
CA ASP A 14 -21.16 -33.02 -1.73
C ASP A 14 -22.13 -32.14 -2.52
N GLY A 15 -22.17 -32.32 -3.84
CA GLY A 15 -23.08 -31.64 -4.76
C GLY A 15 -22.42 -30.59 -5.67
N HIS A 16 -23.13 -30.21 -6.73
CA HIS A 16 -22.67 -29.18 -7.67
C HIS A 16 -22.67 -27.81 -6.98
N ARG A 17 -21.56 -27.09 -7.03
CA ARG A 17 -21.40 -25.76 -6.44
C ARG A 17 -20.97 -24.74 -7.48
N THR A 18 -21.36 -23.49 -7.29
CA THR A 18 -20.85 -22.37 -8.08
C THR A 18 -19.98 -21.50 -7.19
N LEU A 19 -18.71 -21.36 -7.55
CA LEU A 19 -17.77 -20.45 -6.92
C LEU A 19 -17.76 -19.14 -7.71
N ARG A 20 -18.46 -18.13 -7.19
CA ARG A 20 -18.55 -16.82 -7.83
C ARG A 20 -17.59 -15.85 -7.17
N LEU A 21 -16.59 -15.40 -7.92
CA LEU A 21 -15.65 -14.38 -7.47
C LEU A 21 -16.08 -13.01 -7.98
N HIS A 22 -16.37 -12.09 -7.06
CA HIS A 22 -16.59 -10.69 -7.36
C HIS A 22 -15.24 -9.98 -7.47
N VAL A 23 -15.03 -9.25 -8.58
CA VAL A 23 -13.75 -8.63 -8.95
C VAL A 23 -13.94 -7.20 -9.46
N TRP A 24 -12.89 -6.39 -9.36
CA TRP A 24 -12.80 -5.08 -10.01
C TRP A 24 -12.08 -5.15 -11.37
N GLY A 25 -12.03 -4.04 -12.11
CA GLY A 25 -10.99 -3.84 -13.12
C GLY A 25 -11.09 -4.74 -14.36
N THR A 26 -12.25 -4.91 -14.97
CA THR A 26 -12.41 -5.86 -16.08
C THR A 26 -11.63 -5.43 -17.33
N SER A 27 -11.08 -6.41 -18.07
CA SER A 27 -10.25 -6.14 -19.25
C SER A 27 -10.55 -7.11 -20.39
N PRO A 28 -10.29 -6.75 -21.66
CA PRO A 28 -10.42 -7.67 -22.79
C PRO A 28 -9.38 -8.81 -22.76
N SER A 29 -8.20 -8.57 -22.21
CA SER A 29 -7.04 -9.47 -22.31
C SER A 29 -6.82 -10.36 -21.09
N LEU A 30 -7.39 -9.96 -19.96
CA LEU A 30 -7.33 -10.63 -18.66
C LEU A 30 -8.72 -10.54 -18.01
N PRO A 31 -9.10 -11.50 -17.16
CA PRO A 31 -10.37 -11.40 -16.44
C PRO A 31 -10.49 -10.13 -15.59
N THR A 32 -9.37 -9.66 -15.05
CA THR A 32 -9.28 -8.44 -14.25
C THR A 32 -7.86 -7.88 -14.29
N LEU A 33 -7.74 -6.55 -14.19
CA LEU A 33 -6.50 -5.78 -13.97
C LEU A 33 -6.27 -5.46 -12.50
N ASP A 34 -7.20 -5.80 -11.61
CA ASP A 34 -6.96 -5.73 -10.18
C ASP A 34 -6.07 -6.90 -9.76
N SER A 35 -4.89 -6.60 -9.23
CA SER A 35 -3.83 -7.58 -8.97
C SER A 35 -4.26 -8.66 -7.99
N THR A 36 -4.93 -8.27 -6.90
CA THR A 36 -5.46 -9.18 -5.89
C THR A 36 -6.63 -10.01 -6.39
N SER A 37 -7.53 -9.41 -7.18
CA SER A 37 -8.64 -10.14 -7.81
C SER A 37 -8.14 -11.14 -8.85
N LEU A 38 -7.11 -10.77 -9.61
CA LEU A 38 -6.50 -11.68 -10.58
C LEU A 38 -5.79 -12.82 -9.86
N TYR A 39 -5.13 -12.53 -8.74
CA TYR A 39 -4.54 -13.56 -7.90
C TYR A 39 -5.61 -14.54 -7.39
N ALA A 40 -6.68 -14.04 -6.78
CA ALA A 40 -7.80 -14.86 -6.32
C ALA A 40 -8.43 -15.70 -7.45
N ALA A 41 -8.65 -15.11 -8.62
CA ALA A 41 -9.17 -15.82 -9.79
C ALA A 41 -8.21 -16.93 -10.25
N SER A 42 -6.90 -16.67 -10.19
CA SER A 42 -5.85 -17.63 -10.56
C SER A 42 -5.78 -18.80 -9.58
N LEU A 43 -5.91 -18.55 -8.28
CA LEU A 43 -6.00 -19.58 -7.24
C LEU A 43 -7.19 -20.51 -7.48
N LEU A 44 -8.38 -19.95 -7.67
CA LEU A 44 -9.60 -20.72 -7.90
C LEU A 44 -9.51 -21.54 -9.18
N ARG A 45 -8.95 -20.95 -10.24
CA ARG A 45 -8.78 -21.63 -11.51
C ARG A 45 -7.78 -22.78 -11.40
N SER A 46 -6.62 -22.56 -10.80
CA SER A 46 -5.63 -23.63 -10.60
C SER A 46 -6.21 -24.79 -9.79
N THR A 47 -7.02 -24.48 -8.77
CA THR A 47 -7.56 -25.50 -7.85
C THR A 47 -8.75 -26.27 -8.43
N PHE A 48 -9.65 -25.59 -9.15
CA PHE A 48 -10.97 -26.14 -9.48
C PHE A 48 -11.26 -26.23 -10.98
N ALA A 49 -10.35 -25.85 -11.89
CA ALA A 49 -10.62 -25.87 -13.34
C ALA A 49 -11.08 -27.25 -13.84
N ASP A 50 -10.49 -28.33 -13.32
CA ASP A 50 -10.78 -29.71 -13.75
C ASP A 50 -11.85 -30.40 -12.88
N ASN A 51 -12.45 -29.68 -11.92
CA ASN A 51 -13.43 -30.26 -11.01
C ASN A 51 -14.84 -30.19 -11.61
N ALA A 52 -15.37 -31.35 -12.03
CA ALA A 52 -16.69 -31.45 -12.66
C ALA A 52 -17.88 -31.05 -11.75
N HIS A 53 -17.67 -30.93 -10.44
CA HIS A 53 -18.70 -30.53 -9.48
C HIS A 53 -18.65 -29.03 -9.13
N VAL A 54 -17.67 -28.29 -9.67
CA VAL A 54 -17.46 -26.89 -9.35
C VAL A 54 -17.54 -26.05 -10.62
N GLN A 55 -18.48 -25.11 -10.64
CA GLN A 55 -18.56 -24.09 -11.67
C GLN A 55 -17.89 -22.81 -11.19
N LEU A 56 -16.83 -22.39 -11.89
CA LEU A 56 -16.19 -21.10 -11.64
C LEU A 56 -16.90 -19.98 -12.40
N GLN A 57 -17.20 -18.88 -11.72
CA GLN A 57 -17.86 -17.73 -12.30
C GLN A 57 -17.22 -16.43 -11.78
N LEU A 58 -17.08 -15.43 -12.65
CA LEU A 58 -16.68 -14.08 -12.24
C LEU A 58 -17.87 -13.13 -12.25
N ALA A 59 -17.88 -12.15 -11.36
CA ALA A 59 -18.87 -11.09 -11.30
C ALA A 59 -18.20 -9.73 -11.13
N SER A 60 -18.74 -8.70 -11.78
CA SER A 60 -18.30 -7.33 -11.53
C SER A 60 -18.74 -6.93 -10.12
N ALA A 61 -17.80 -6.41 -9.33
CA ALA A 61 -18.11 -5.89 -8.02
C ALA A 61 -19.04 -4.67 -8.10
N SER A 62 -19.98 -4.59 -7.16
CA SER A 62 -20.84 -3.42 -7.00
C SER A 62 -20.27 -2.44 -5.99
N THR A 63 -20.66 -1.17 -6.06
CA THR A 63 -20.30 -0.14 -5.07
C THR A 63 -20.82 -0.44 -3.66
N SER A 64 -21.78 -1.36 -3.53
CA SER A 64 -22.32 -1.80 -2.24
C SER A 64 -21.50 -2.89 -1.57
N LEU A 65 -20.55 -3.52 -2.27
CA LEU A 65 -19.66 -4.51 -1.66
C LEU A 65 -18.64 -3.82 -0.78
N SER A 66 -18.48 -4.32 0.45
CA SER A 66 -17.52 -3.77 1.42
C SER A 66 -16.07 -4.08 1.04
N ARG A 67 -15.81 -5.21 0.37
CA ARG A 67 -14.47 -5.70 0.04
C ARG A 67 -14.46 -6.52 -1.25
N VAL A 68 -13.32 -6.47 -1.94
CA VAL A 68 -13.03 -7.20 -3.17
C VAL A 68 -11.53 -7.54 -3.15
N PRO A 69 -11.10 -8.76 -3.55
CA PRO A 69 -11.91 -9.87 -4.04
C PRO A 69 -12.87 -10.45 -2.98
N LEU A 70 -14.08 -10.82 -3.42
CA LEU A 70 -15.07 -11.49 -2.58
C LEU A 70 -15.51 -12.77 -3.26
N LEU A 71 -15.24 -13.91 -2.62
CA LEU A 71 -15.71 -15.21 -3.07
C LEU A 71 -17.06 -15.53 -2.43
N GLN A 72 -18.04 -15.79 -3.28
CA GLN A 72 -19.38 -16.25 -2.91
C GLN A 72 -19.53 -17.72 -3.33
N VAL A 73 -19.74 -18.60 -2.35
CA VAL A 73 -19.98 -20.02 -2.59
C VAL A 73 -21.48 -20.27 -2.65
N LEU A 74 -21.96 -20.72 -3.79
CA LEU A 74 -23.36 -21.05 -4.05
C LEU A 74 -23.55 -22.57 -4.07
N ASP A 75 -24.64 -23.04 -3.46
CA ASP A 75 -25.09 -24.42 -3.62
C ASP A 75 -25.78 -24.65 -4.98
N GLY A 76 -26.18 -25.89 -5.26
CA GLY A 76 -26.91 -26.25 -6.48
C GLY A 76 -28.27 -25.56 -6.65
N ASN A 77 -28.80 -24.97 -5.58
CA ASN A 77 -30.05 -24.20 -5.58
C ASN A 77 -29.80 -22.68 -5.68
N SER A 78 -28.54 -22.27 -5.90
CA SER A 78 -28.12 -20.87 -5.99
C SER A 78 -28.29 -20.07 -4.68
N HIS A 79 -28.26 -20.75 -3.53
CA HIS A 79 -28.20 -20.11 -2.23
C HIS A 79 -26.74 -19.88 -1.80
N THR A 80 -26.48 -18.69 -1.26
CA THR A 80 -25.16 -18.34 -0.68
C THR A 80 -24.94 -19.14 0.60
N VAL A 81 -23.99 -20.05 0.56
CA VAL A 81 -23.60 -20.89 1.71
C VAL A 81 -22.43 -20.27 2.47
N GLU A 82 -21.50 -19.62 1.75
CA GLU A 82 -20.28 -19.07 2.33
C GLU A 82 -19.86 -17.79 1.58
N LEU A 83 -19.29 -16.85 2.33
CA LEU A 83 -18.69 -15.63 1.81
C LEU A 83 -17.27 -15.51 2.37
N ILE A 84 -16.29 -15.33 1.50
CA ILE A 84 -14.88 -15.16 1.85
C ILE A 84 -14.39 -13.85 1.23
N ASP A 85 -14.10 -12.86 2.06
CA ASP A 85 -13.88 -11.46 1.67
C ASP A 85 -12.40 -11.03 1.70
N ASN A 86 -11.50 -12.01 1.79
CA ASN A 86 -10.07 -11.80 1.87
C ASN A 86 -9.27 -12.79 1.01
N VAL A 87 -8.20 -12.32 0.35
CA VAL A 87 -7.42 -13.14 -0.58
C VAL A 87 -6.62 -14.24 0.13
N GLU A 88 -6.09 -14.00 1.33
CA GLU A 88 -5.42 -15.04 2.10
C GLU A 88 -6.40 -16.13 2.56
N ALA A 89 -7.64 -15.76 2.86
CA ALA A 89 -8.69 -16.72 3.19
C ALA A 89 -9.14 -17.52 1.95
N ILE A 90 -9.20 -16.89 0.77
CA ILE A 90 -9.43 -17.59 -0.51
C ILE A 90 -8.27 -18.55 -0.80
N ARG A 91 -7.02 -18.14 -0.55
CA ARG A 91 -5.85 -19.04 -0.67
C ARG A 91 -5.97 -20.21 0.28
N ALA A 92 -6.29 -19.98 1.55
CA ALA A 92 -6.48 -21.05 2.54
C ALA A 92 -7.61 -22.01 2.12
N PHE A 93 -8.72 -21.49 1.58
CA PHE A 93 -9.81 -22.27 1.02
C PHE A 93 -9.32 -23.18 -0.13
N CYS A 94 -8.50 -22.66 -1.04
CA CYS A 94 -7.92 -23.45 -2.13
C CYS A 94 -6.90 -24.49 -1.64
N VAL A 95 -6.04 -24.15 -0.68
CA VAL A 95 -5.06 -25.08 -0.08
C VAL A 95 -5.79 -26.22 0.64
N ALA A 96 -6.86 -25.93 1.37
CA ALA A 96 -7.70 -26.95 1.99
C ALA A 96 -8.34 -27.90 0.96
N ALA A 97 -8.58 -27.43 -0.27
CA ALA A 97 -9.08 -28.23 -1.39
C ALA A 97 -7.98 -28.98 -2.16
N GLY A 98 -6.71 -28.90 -1.72
CA GLY A 98 -5.59 -29.66 -2.26
C GLY A 98 -4.60 -28.86 -3.12
N LEU A 99 -4.79 -27.54 -3.26
CA LEU A 99 -3.77 -26.67 -3.85
C LEU A 99 -2.47 -26.79 -3.04
N ASP A 100 -1.35 -26.85 -3.75
CA ASP A 100 -0.01 -26.98 -3.15
C ASP A 100 0.22 -28.24 -2.30
N SER A 101 -0.61 -29.29 -2.46
CA SER A 101 -0.43 -30.57 -1.76
C SER A 101 0.96 -31.21 -1.97
N ALA A 102 1.63 -30.91 -3.09
CA ALA A 102 3.01 -31.33 -3.35
C ALA A 102 4.02 -30.73 -2.35
N LEU A 103 3.76 -29.54 -1.82
CA LEU A 103 4.65 -28.85 -0.87
C LEU A 103 4.69 -29.53 0.49
N ALA A 104 3.64 -30.27 0.86
CA ALA A 104 3.60 -30.99 2.13
C ALA A 104 4.72 -32.04 2.25
N SER A 105 5.33 -32.43 1.13
CA SER A 105 6.43 -33.39 1.09
C SER A 105 7.83 -32.76 1.12
N ASP A 106 7.95 -31.45 0.91
CA ASP A 106 9.22 -30.73 0.80
C ASP A 106 9.21 -29.43 1.63
N GLU A 107 9.71 -29.54 2.86
CA GLU A 107 9.76 -28.42 3.82
C GLU A 107 10.67 -27.28 3.35
N GLU A 108 11.77 -27.59 2.64
CA GLU A 108 12.68 -26.57 2.13
C GLU A 108 12.01 -25.75 1.03
N LEU A 109 11.32 -26.42 0.10
CA LEU A 109 10.56 -25.78 -0.95
C LEU A 109 9.41 -24.94 -0.35
N ALA A 110 8.69 -25.49 0.64
CA ALA A 110 7.63 -24.76 1.33
C ALA A 110 8.15 -23.47 1.98
N ALA A 111 9.29 -23.52 2.67
CA ALA A 111 9.91 -22.34 3.28
C ALA A 111 10.32 -21.28 2.24
N LYS A 112 10.91 -21.71 1.11
CA LYS A 112 11.26 -20.81 0.00
C LYS A 112 10.02 -20.16 -0.61
N GLN A 113 8.93 -20.91 -0.77
CA GLN A 113 7.69 -20.33 -1.30
C GLN A 113 7.05 -19.34 -0.33
N ILE A 114 7.08 -19.59 0.99
CA ILE A 114 6.61 -18.64 2.00
C ILE A 114 7.41 -17.34 1.92
N ALA A 115 8.74 -17.42 1.86
CA ALA A 115 9.59 -16.24 1.73
C ALA A 115 9.31 -15.45 0.44
N LEU A 116 9.07 -16.14 -0.68
CA LEU A 116 8.70 -15.49 -1.94
C LEU A 116 7.29 -14.90 -1.93
N HIS A 117 6.33 -15.51 -1.25
CA HIS A 117 5.01 -14.90 -1.05
C HIS A 117 5.15 -13.55 -0.34
N ALA A 118 5.92 -13.50 0.75
CA ALA A 118 6.16 -12.27 1.50
C ALA A 118 6.84 -11.19 0.63
N LEU A 119 7.89 -11.56 -0.13
CA LEU A 119 8.55 -10.63 -1.06
C LEU A 119 7.57 -10.04 -2.09
N VAL A 120 6.68 -10.88 -2.63
CA VAL A 120 5.68 -10.47 -3.62
C VAL A 120 4.63 -9.54 -3.00
N ASP A 121 4.16 -9.81 -1.79
CA ASP A 121 3.20 -8.94 -1.09
C ASP A 121 3.78 -7.58 -0.70
N ASP A 122 5.02 -7.57 -0.22
CA ASP A 122 5.66 -6.35 0.31
C ASP A 122 6.16 -5.43 -0.82
N HIS A 123 6.70 -5.99 -1.91
CA HIS A 123 7.35 -5.18 -2.93
C HIS A 123 6.62 -5.20 -4.28
N LEU A 124 6.22 -6.38 -4.74
CA LEU A 124 5.71 -6.53 -6.10
C LEU A 124 4.32 -5.89 -6.26
N LEU A 125 3.46 -6.02 -5.24
CA LEU A 125 2.15 -5.37 -5.23
C LEU A 125 2.29 -3.86 -5.37
N ASP A 126 3.16 -3.24 -4.57
CA ASP A 126 3.32 -1.78 -4.53
C ASP A 126 3.86 -1.23 -5.85
N LEU A 127 4.82 -1.91 -6.46
CA LEU A 127 5.34 -1.56 -7.78
C LEU A 127 4.27 -1.70 -8.87
N THR A 128 3.40 -2.71 -8.76
CA THR A 128 2.28 -2.88 -9.69
C THR A 128 1.24 -1.78 -9.53
N LEU A 129 0.83 -1.50 -8.29
CA LEU A 129 -0.12 -0.44 -7.97
C LEU A 129 0.42 0.93 -8.39
N HIS A 130 1.72 1.18 -8.19
CA HIS A 130 2.37 2.39 -8.66
C HIS A 130 2.19 2.59 -10.16
N SER A 131 2.46 1.55 -10.95
CA SER A 131 2.36 1.62 -12.41
C SER A 131 0.91 1.80 -12.90
N LEU A 132 -0.09 1.27 -12.17
CA LEU A 132 -1.50 1.38 -12.53
C LEU A 132 -2.18 2.67 -12.03
N PHE A 133 -1.86 3.13 -10.83
CA PHE A 133 -2.60 4.20 -10.15
C PHE A 133 -1.82 5.51 -10.00
N SER A 134 -0.51 5.43 -9.74
CA SER A 134 0.29 6.64 -9.53
C SER A 134 0.60 7.32 -10.85
N LEU A 135 0.98 6.56 -11.88
CA LEU A 135 1.28 7.12 -13.19
C LEU A 135 0.00 7.66 -13.89
N PRO A 136 -0.13 8.98 -14.10
CA PRO A 136 -1.41 9.56 -14.55
C PRO A 136 -1.86 9.08 -15.92
N SER A 137 -0.91 8.86 -16.83
CA SER A 137 -1.19 8.38 -18.19
C SER A 137 -1.75 6.96 -18.17
N ASN A 138 -1.15 6.08 -17.38
CA ASN A 138 -1.62 4.70 -17.21
C ASN A 138 -2.98 4.67 -16.53
N PHE A 139 -3.15 5.45 -15.45
CA PHE A 139 -4.41 5.51 -14.73
C PHE A 139 -5.56 5.97 -15.63
N ARG A 140 -5.38 7.04 -16.40
CA ARG A 140 -6.44 7.60 -17.25
C ARG A 140 -6.75 6.72 -18.45
N ALA A 141 -5.74 6.14 -19.09
CA ALA A 141 -5.91 5.41 -20.34
C ALA A 141 -6.33 3.95 -20.14
N VAL A 142 -5.92 3.31 -19.04
CA VAL A 142 -6.08 1.86 -18.83
C VAL A 142 -6.83 1.56 -17.55
N THR A 143 -6.33 2.03 -16.40
CA THR A 143 -6.86 1.63 -15.08
C THR A 143 -8.27 2.14 -14.83
N ALA A 144 -8.51 3.45 -14.93
CA ALA A 144 -9.82 4.02 -14.63
C ALA A 144 -10.94 3.49 -15.54
N PRO A 145 -10.73 3.32 -16.87
CA PRO A 145 -11.69 2.64 -17.74
C PRO A 145 -11.99 1.20 -17.29
N ALA A 146 -10.96 0.40 -17.01
CA ALA A 146 -11.13 -1.00 -16.60
C ALA A 146 -11.89 -1.14 -15.26
N TYR A 147 -11.62 -0.26 -14.30
CA TYR A 147 -12.32 -0.24 -13.01
C TYR A 147 -13.73 0.36 -13.11
N SER A 148 -14.09 0.93 -14.26
CA SER A 148 -15.44 1.42 -14.54
C SER A 148 -16.24 0.48 -15.44
N SER A 149 -15.65 -0.59 -15.96
CA SER A 149 -16.30 -1.52 -16.88
C SER A 149 -16.87 -2.75 -16.17
N ASP A 150 -18.06 -3.15 -16.61
CA ASP A 150 -18.71 -4.40 -16.19
C ASP A 150 -18.25 -5.57 -17.08
N GLY A 151 -17.72 -6.61 -16.45
CA GLY A 151 -17.32 -7.84 -17.13
C GLY A 151 -18.51 -8.60 -17.72
N GLY A 152 -18.25 -9.38 -18.78
CA GLY A 152 -19.26 -10.21 -19.43
C GLY A 152 -20.21 -9.48 -20.39
N THR A 153 -20.20 -8.14 -20.42
CA THR A 153 -20.90 -7.37 -21.46
C THR A 153 -19.89 -6.89 -22.49
N GLN A 154 -20.11 -7.20 -23.78
CA GLN A 154 -19.45 -6.41 -24.83
C GLN A 154 -19.72 -4.96 -24.52
N ALA A 155 -18.68 -4.12 -24.53
CA ALA A 155 -18.75 -2.69 -24.25
C ALA A 155 -19.86 -2.02 -25.07
N SER A 156 -21.08 -2.07 -24.56
CA SER A 156 -22.18 -1.33 -25.09
C SER A 156 -21.88 0.09 -24.67
N ALA A 157 -21.85 1.02 -25.62
CA ALA A 157 -21.68 2.45 -25.40
C ALA A 157 -22.74 3.09 -24.47
N SER A 158 -23.55 2.27 -23.78
CA SER A 158 -24.64 2.60 -22.89
C SER A 158 -24.28 2.58 -21.38
N SER A 159 -23.06 2.18 -20.98
CA SER A 159 -22.59 2.34 -19.58
C SER A 159 -22.39 3.83 -19.22
N LEU A 160 -21.95 4.64 -20.19
CA LEU A 160 -21.92 6.10 -20.08
C LEU A 160 -23.34 6.71 -19.96
N ALA A 161 -24.36 6.05 -20.53
CA ALA A 161 -25.75 6.49 -20.45
C ALA A 161 -26.41 6.22 -19.08
N LYS A 162 -25.89 5.26 -18.29
CA LYS A 162 -26.34 5.02 -16.90
C LYS A 162 -25.60 5.88 -15.87
N LEU A 163 -24.35 6.26 -16.14
CA LEU A 163 -23.65 7.28 -15.35
C LEU A 163 -24.22 8.70 -15.59
N ALA A 164 -24.79 8.94 -16.77
CA ALA A 164 -25.44 10.21 -17.12
C ALA A 164 -26.79 10.46 -16.42
N SER A 165 -27.37 9.47 -15.71
CA SER A 165 -28.66 9.62 -15.02
C SER A 165 -28.56 9.90 -13.51
N LEU A 166 -27.35 9.92 -12.94
CA LEU A 166 -27.11 10.27 -11.54
C LEU A 166 -26.58 11.71 -11.44
N PRO A 167 -27.03 12.52 -10.45
CA PRO A 167 -26.43 13.83 -10.18
C PRO A 167 -24.94 13.71 -9.85
N MET A 168 -24.08 14.19 -10.75
CA MET A 168 -22.60 14.08 -10.75
C MET A 168 -21.84 14.70 -9.55
N ARG A 169 -22.52 15.17 -8.50
CA ARG A 169 -21.92 15.96 -7.41
C ARG A 169 -21.77 15.27 -6.06
N PHE A 170 -22.11 13.97 -5.93
CA PHE A 170 -22.20 13.32 -4.60
C PHE A 170 -21.51 11.96 -4.41
N GLN A 171 -20.78 11.42 -5.38
CA GLN A 171 -19.95 10.23 -5.14
C GLN A 171 -18.67 10.30 -5.99
N PRO A 172 -17.46 10.26 -5.40
CA PRO A 172 -16.26 9.98 -6.18
C PRO A 172 -16.41 8.61 -6.85
N SER A 173 -16.14 8.56 -8.16
CA SER A 173 -16.18 7.32 -8.93
C SER A 173 -15.29 6.25 -8.27
N ILE A 174 -15.64 4.96 -8.41
CA ILE A 174 -14.85 3.84 -7.84
C ILE A 174 -13.35 4.00 -8.10
N PRO A 175 -12.90 4.31 -9.35
CA PRO A 175 -11.47 4.49 -9.61
C PRO A 175 -10.82 5.62 -8.79
N SER A 176 -11.55 6.72 -8.56
CA SER A 176 -11.02 7.86 -7.80
C SER A 176 -10.85 7.51 -6.32
N ARG A 177 -11.81 6.78 -5.74
CA ARG A 177 -11.71 6.30 -4.34
C ARG A 177 -10.54 5.34 -4.17
N LEU A 178 -10.40 4.39 -5.09
CA LEU A 178 -9.29 3.44 -5.07
C LEU A 178 -7.94 4.15 -5.24
N ARG A 179 -7.87 5.15 -6.13
CA ARG A 179 -6.66 5.94 -6.33
C ARG A 179 -6.19 6.63 -5.04
N ASN A 180 -7.10 7.22 -4.26
CA ASN A 180 -6.74 7.88 -2.99
C ASN A 180 -6.21 6.90 -1.94
N VAL A 181 -6.76 5.68 -1.88
CA VAL A 181 -6.28 4.65 -0.96
C VAL A 181 -4.89 4.15 -1.38
N VAL A 182 -4.71 3.90 -2.67
CA VAL A 182 -3.42 3.54 -3.23
C VAL A 182 -2.39 4.65 -3.04
N GLU A 183 -2.77 5.92 -3.19
CA GLU A 183 -1.90 7.07 -2.89
C GLU A 183 -1.39 7.06 -1.46
N THR A 184 -2.25 6.79 -0.49
CA THR A 184 -1.85 6.72 0.93
C THR A 184 -0.81 5.63 1.15
N ARG A 185 -1.04 4.42 0.60
CA ARG A 185 -0.10 3.29 0.71
C ARG A 185 1.22 3.60 0.02
N LEU A 186 1.18 4.06 -1.23
CA LEU A 186 2.38 4.32 -2.01
C LEU A 186 3.19 5.52 -1.52
N THR A 187 2.54 6.49 -0.86
CA THR A 187 3.24 7.61 -0.22
C THR A 187 4.04 7.11 0.98
N ALA A 188 3.48 6.19 1.79
CA ALA A 188 4.18 5.63 2.95
C ALA A 188 5.46 4.86 2.56
N VAL A 189 5.47 4.21 1.40
CA VAL A 189 6.65 3.51 0.85
C VAL A 189 7.49 4.37 -0.10
N GLY A 190 7.17 5.66 -0.27
CA GLY A 190 7.93 6.58 -1.11
C GLY A 190 7.86 6.31 -2.62
N LEU A 191 6.88 5.53 -3.09
CA LEU A 191 6.69 5.22 -4.50
C LEU A 191 5.71 6.17 -5.21
N TRP A 192 4.87 6.90 -4.49
CA TRP A 192 3.89 7.79 -5.11
C TRP A 192 4.56 8.92 -5.90
N GLY A 193 4.27 8.98 -7.21
CA GLY A 193 4.79 9.99 -8.13
C GLY A 193 6.15 9.66 -8.73
N MET A 194 6.78 8.54 -8.35
CA MET A 194 8.10 8.13 -8.84
C MET A 194 8.07 7.82 -10.34
N GLY A 195 9.00 8.38 -11.11
CA GLY A 195 9.06 8.17 -12.57
C GLY A 195 7.84 8.68 -13.35
N GLY A 196 7.03 9.55 -12.73
CA GLY A 196 5.83 10.15 -13.30
C GLY A 196 5.78 11.67 -13.12
N LYS A 197 4.98 12.33 -13.96
CA LYS A 197 4.86 13.80 -13.95
C LYS A 197 4.12 14.38 -12.74
N GLU A 198 3.56 13.56 -11.87
CA GLU A 198 2.80 14.03 -10.70
C GLU A 198 3.70 14.68 -9.63
N ALA A 199 4.93 14.19 -9.46
CA ALA A 199 5.91 14.82 -8.56
C ALA A 199 6.31 16.22 -9.06
N SER A 200 6.51 16.37 -10.38
CA SER A 200 6.90 17.66 -10.97
C SER A 200 5.76 18.68 -10.99
N THR A 201 4.49 18.25 -11.02
CA THR A 201 3.35 19.19 -10.88
C THR A 201 3.28 19.83 -9.49
N LYS A 202 3.57 19.07 -8.41
CA LYS A 202 3.59 19.63 -7.05
C LYS A 202 4.73 20.64 -6.86
N SER A 203 5.90 20.38 -7.45
CA SER A 203 7.03 21.32 -7.45
C SER A 203 6.76 22.57 -8.30
N GLY A 204 6.06 22.43 -9.43
CA GLY A 204 5.61 23.57 -10.23
C GLY A 204 4.63 24.48 -9.49
N GLU A 205 3.74 23.92 -8.68
CA GLU A 205 2.81 24.69 -7.84
C GLU A 205 3.53 25.52 -6.77
N SER A 206 4.58 24.98 -6.14
CA SER A 206 5.39 25.77 -5.20
C SER A 206 6.13 26.92 -5.90
N ASP A 207 6.63 26.69 -7.12
CA ASP A 207 7.28 27.74 -7.91
C ASP A 207 6.28 28.81 -8.38
N GLU A 208 5.06 28.43 -8.76
CA GLU A 208 3.98 29.36 -9.08
C GLU A 208 3.54 30.17 -7.85
N LEU A 209 3.49 29.55 -6.67
CA LEU A 209 3.21 30.24 -5.41
C LEU A 209 4.33 31.22 -5.04
N ALA A 210 5.59 30.83 -5.22
CA ALA A 210 6.75 31.71 -5.00
C ALA A 210 6.75 32.90 -5.98
N ALA A 211 6.44 32.64 -7.26
CA ALA A 211 6.27 33.68 -8.27
C ALA A 211 5.11 34.63 -7.92
N ARG A 212 3.98 34.09 -7.45
CA ARG A 212 2.83 34.88 -6.98
C ARG A 212 3.15 35.68 -5.71
N ALA A 213 4.07 35.20 -4.88
CA ALA A 213 4.61 35.92 -3.73
C ALA A 213 5.63 37.01 -4.12
N GLY A 214 5.91 37.20 -5.42
CA GLY A 214 6.85 38.21 -5.92
C GLY A 214 8.31 37.84 -5.72
N ILE A 215 8.60 36.61 -5.30
CA ILE A 215 9.95 36.06 -5.27
C ILE A 215 10.25 35.64 -6.70
N VAL A 216 10.85 36.54 -7.48
CA VAL A 216 11.33 36.22 -8.82
C VAL A 216 12.66 35.50 -8.65
N PRO A 217 12.74 34.16 -8.85
CA PRO A 217 14.02 33.49 -8.80
C PRO A 217 14.92 34.11 -9.86
N ALA A 218 16.11 34.56 -9.45
CA ALA A 218 17.12 35.08 -10.37
C ALA A 218 17.31 34.05 -11.48
N ARG A 219 17.13 34.45 -12.74
CA ARG A 219 17.25 33.57 -13.91
C ARG A 219 18.69 33.04 -13.99
N LYS A 220 18.99 31.94 -13.29
CA LYS A 220 20.25 31.20 -13.47
C LYS A 220 20.26 30.71 -14.92
N LYS A 221 21.31 31.07 -15.66
CA LYS A 221 21.53 30.74 -17.07
C LYS A 221 21.94 29.26 -17.19
N GLY A 222 21.01 28.36 -16.88
CA GLY A 222 21.20 26.91 -16.96
C GLY A 222 20.40 26.26 -18.07
N LEU A 223 20.41 24.92 -18.07
CA LEU A 223 19.59 24.07 -18.94
C LEU A 223 18.12 24.54 -18.92
N GLY A 224 17.47 24.63 -20.08
CA GLY A 224 16.07 25.07 -20.18
C GLY A 224 15.15 24.21 -19.31
N GLN A 225 14.06 24.78 -18.77
CA GLN A 225 13.13 24.08 -17.87
C GLN A 225 12.65 22.74 -18.45
N THR A 226 12.39 22.68 -19.76
CA THR A 226 11.99 21.44 -20.46
C THR A 226 13.06 20.36 -20.41
N ALA A 227 14.33 20.74 -20.58
CA ALA A 227 15.45 19.82 -20.53
C ALA A 227 15.77 19.38 -19.10
N LYS A 228 15.65 20.28 -18.11
CA LYS A 228 15.74 19.91 -16.68
C LYS A 228 14.68 18.88 -16.30
N GLN A 229 13.43 19.09 -16.73
CA GLN A 229 12.35 18.16 -16.45
C GLN A 229 12.54 16.82 -17.16
N ALA A 230 13.07 16.81 -18.39
CA ALA A 230 13.40 15.57 -19.09
C ALA A 230 14.48 14.75 -18.37
N VAL A 231 15.57 15.40 -17.92
CA VAL A 231 16.64 14.74 -17.15
C VAL A 231 16.11 14.20 -15.82
N HIS A 232 15.30 14.99 -15.11
CA HIS A 232 14.67 14.55 -13.88
C HIS A 232 13.73 13.35 -14.11
N ASP A 233 12.87 13.41 -15.13
CA ASP A 233 11.97 12.31 -15.49
C ASP A 233 12.74 11.02 -15.85
N GLU A 234 13.89 11.13 -16.53
CA GLU A 234 14.76 10.00 -16.87
C GLU A 234 15.47 9.41 -15.65
N PHE A 235 15.94 10.28 -14.74
CA PHE A 235 16.55 9.86 -13.48
C PHE A 235 15.55 9.12 -12.59
N GLU A 236 14.35 9.67 -12.42
CA GLU A 236 13.28 9.04 -11.65
C GLU A 236 12.80 7.72 -12.28
N ARG A 237 12.75 7.66 -13.62
CA ARG A 237 12.50 6.40 -14.33
C ARG A 237 13.60 5.37 -14.08
N SER A 238 14.86 5.80 -13.98
CA SER A 238 16.00 4.92 -13.70
C SER A 238 15.93 4.34 -12.29
N LYS A 239 15.56 5.15 -11.28
CA LYS A 239 15.28 4.64 -9.91
C LYS A 239 14.18 3.58 -9.91
N LEU A 240 13.08 3.85 -10.62
CA LEU A 240 11.98 2.89 -10.74
C LEU A 240 12.44 1.58 -11.40
N VAL A 241 13.29 1.65 -12.44
CA VAL A 241 13.87 0.46 -13.07
C VAL A 241 14.73 -0.32 -12.08
N THR A 242 15.57 0.34 -11.28
CA THR A 242 16.39 -0.32 -10.24
C THR A 242 15.49 -1.07 -9.25
N LYS A 243 14.40 -0.45 -8.77
CA LYS A 243 13.44 -1.10 -7.88
C LYS A 243 12.75 -2.31 -8.50
N TRP A 244 12.39 -2.24 -9.79
CA TRP A 244 11.90 -3.41 -10.49
C TRP A 244 12.96 -4.52 -10.58
N ARG A 245 14.22 -4.20 -10.89
CA ARG A 245 15.28 -5.21 -10.99
C ARG A 245 15.50 -5.94 -9.66
N GLU A 246 15.53 -5.22 -8.54
CA GLU A 246 15.68 -5.81 -7.19
C GLU A 246 14.70 -6.96 -6.95
N VAL A 247 13.44 -6.83 -7.39
CA VAL A 247 12.40 -7.86 -7.22
C VAL A 247 12.45 -8.90 -8.35
N LEU A 248 12.58 -8.46 -9.60
CA LEU A 248 12.51 -9.34 -10.77
C LEU A 248 13.71 -10.30 -10.86
N ASP A 249 14.90 -9.89 -10.38
CA ASP A 249 16.07 -10.77 -10.32
C ASP A 249 15.81 -11.96 -9.41
N VAL A 250 15.14 -11.75 -8.28
CA VAL A 250 14.77 -12.82 -7.34
C VAL A 250 13.70 -13.73 -7.95
N VAL A 251 12.69 -13.16 -8.61
CA VAL A 251 11.63 -13.94 -9.28
C VAL A 251 12.20 -14.77 -10.44
N ASP A 252 13.07 -14.19 -11.29
CA ASP A 252 13.69 -14.94 -12.40
C ASP A 252 14.62 -16.05 -11.89
N ALA A 253 15.35 -15.82 -10.80
CA ALA A 253 16.13 -16.85 -10.12
C ALA A 253 15.25 -17.96 -9.54
N ALA A 254 14.07 -17.63 -9.00
CA ALA A 254 13.08 -18.60 -8.50
C ALA A 254 12.51 -19.48 -9.63
N ILE A 255 12.34 -18.94 -10.84
CA ILE A 255 11.97 -19.72 -12.03
C ILE A 255 13.13 -20.65 -12.42
N GLY A 256 14.37 -20.14 -12.46
CA GLY A 256 15.54 -20.94 -12.82
C GLY A 256 15.83 -22.10 -11.86
N SER A 257 15.59 -21.89 -10.57
CA SER A 257 15.72 -22.90 -9.51
C SER A 257 14.49 -23.81 -9.35
N LYS A 258 13.46 -23.62 -10.18
CA LYS A 258 12.19 -24.35 -10.14
C LYS A 258 11.46 -24.25 -8.80
N VAL A 259 11.63 -23.14 -8.05
CA VAL A 259 10.74 -22.84 -6.92
C VAL A 259 9.35 -22.45 -7.43
N LEU A 260 9.33 -21.80 -8.60
CA LEU A 260 8.14 -21.55 -9.43
C LEU A 260 8.01 -22.65 -10.50
N GLY A 261 6.78 -23.05 -10.81
CA GLY A 261 6.47 -24.01 -11.90
C GLY A 261 6.86 -25.46 -11.63
N VAL A 262 6.90 -25.91 -10.38
CA VAL A 262 7.35 -27.26 -9.97
C VAL A 262 6.51 -28.39 -10.59
N SER A 263 5.18 -28.27 -10.54
CA SER A 263 4.24 -29.35 -10.89
C SER A 263 2.96 -28.86 -11.57
N GLY A 264 2.97 -27.63 -12.07
CA GLY A 264 1.78 -26.90 -12.50
C GLY A 264 1.77 -25.50 -11.89
N VAL A 265 0.64 -24.81 -12.00
CA VAL A 265 0.49 -23.46 -11.43
C VAL A 265 0.05 -23.59 -9.97
N GLY A 266 0.97 -23.46 -9.02
CA GLY A 266 0.67 -23.45 -7.58
C GLY A 266 0.17 -22.11 -7.05
N SER A 267 0.04 -21.96 -5.73
CA SER A 267 -0.41 -20.68 -5.15
C SER A 267 0.61 -19.56 -5.34
N LEU A 268 1.91 -19.86 -5.34
CA LEU A 268 2.95 -18.86 -5.62
C LEU A 268 2.98 -18.45 -7.09
N ASP A 269 2.79 -19.40 -8.01
CA ASP A 269 2.71 -19.10 -9.45
C ASP A 269 1.52 -18.19 -9.75
N ALA A 270 0.36 -18.50 -9.18
CA ALA A 270 -0.83 -17.65 -9.25
C ALA A 270 -0.59 -16.25 -8.66
N HIS A 271 0.26 -16.14 -7.64
CA HIS A 271 0.57 -14.87 -6.97
C HIS A 271 1.42 -13.95 -7.84
N VAL A 272 2.57 -14.47 -8.31
CA VAL A 272 3.46 -13.77 -9.23
C VAL A 272 2.71 -13.39 -10.51
N PHE A 273 1.91 -14.30 -11.05
CA PHE A 273 1.05 -14.03 -12.20
C PHE A 273 0.05 -12.91 -11.90
N GLY A 274 -0.70 -13.00 -10.80
CA GLY A 274 -1.71 -12.02 -10.41
C GLY A 274 -1.17 -10.59 -10.32
N TYR A 275 0.07 -10.41 -9.87
CA TYR A 275 0.66 -9.08 -9.70
C TYR A 275 1.38 -8.57 -10.94
N LEU A 276 1.99 -9.42 -11.77
CA LEU A 276 2.70 -8.97 -12.99
C LEU A 276 1.80 -8.91 -14.23
N ALA A 277 0.87 -9.85 -14.37
CA ALA A 277 0.02 -9.96 -15.55
C ALA A 277 -0.77 -8.68 -15.87
N PRO A 278 -1.33 -7.93 -14.90
CA PRO A 278 -2.06 -6.69 -15.19
C PRO A 278 -1.22 -5.64 -15.93
N LEU A 279 0.10 -5.68 -15.75
CA LEU A 279 1.01 -4.75 -16.44
C LEU A 279 1.48 -5.30 -17.78
N VAL A 280 1.81 -6.59 -17.83
CA VAL A 280 2.38 -7.23 -19.02
C VAL A 280 1.34 -7.48 -20.11
N PHE A 281 0.11 -7.80 -19.73
CA PHE A 281 -0.96 -8.17 -20.65
C PHE A 281 -2.12 -7.18 -20.66
N ALA A 282 -1.93 -5.94 -20.18
CA ALA A 282 -2.96 -4.91 -20.27
C ALA A 282 -3.47 -4.72 -21.72
N SER A 283 -4.75 -4.42 -21.89
CA SER A 283 -5.31 -4.03 -23.18
C SER A 283 -6.32 -2.90 -22.97
N PRO A 284 -6.06 -1.68 -23.51
CA PRO A 284 -4.92 -1.29 -24.35
C PRO A 284 -3.58 -1.32 -23.58
N ASP A 285 -2.47 -1.32 -24.32
CA ASP A 285 -1.11 -1.28 -23.75
C ASP A 285 -0.93 -0.03 -22.86
N LEU A 286 -0.11 -0.17 -21.82
CA LEU A 286 0.18 0.93 -20.90
C LEU A 286 0.95 2.05 -21.62
N PRO A 287 0.49 3.32 -21.55
CA PRO A 287 1.22 4.45 -22.12
C PRO A 287 2.65 4.61 -21.59
N ILE A 288 2.87 4.31 -20.31
CA ILE A 288 4.18 4.23 -19.67
C ILE A 288 4.46 2.75 -19.41
N ASP A 289 5.31 2.19 -20.25
CA ASP A 289 5.59 0.76 -20.41
C ASP A 289 6.92 0.32 -19.75
N THR A 290 7.40 1.04 -18.72
CA THR A 290 8.71 0.80 -18.11
C THR A 290 8.92 -0.66 -17.72
N LEU A 291 7.95 -1.27 -17.03
CA LEU A 291 8.03 -2.68 -16.67
C LEU A 291 7.86 -3.63 -17.87
N PRO A 292 6.79 -3.56 -18.69
CA PRO A 292 6.64 -4.45 -19.85
C PRO A 292 7.88 -4.48 -20.75
N ARG A 293 8.50 -3.31 -20.97
CA ARG A 293 9.74 -3.18 -21.73
C ARG A 293 10.92 -3.83 -21.01
N LEU A 294 11.04 -3.63 -19.69
CA LEU A 294 12.09 -4.24 -18.90
C LEU A 294 11.99 -5.78 -18.92
N ILE A 295 10.79 -6.34 -18.74
CA ILE A 295 10.57 -7.79 -18.79
C ILE A 295 10.94 -8.33 -20.18
N LYS A 296 10.44 -7.69 -21.24
CA LYS A 296 10.70 -8.11 -22.62
C LYS A 296 12.18 -8.07 -23.02
N THR A 297 12.95 -7.15 -22.46
CA THR A 297 14.36 -6.94 -22.84
C THR A 297 15.34 -7.67 -21.92
N SER A 298 15.09 -7.67 -20.61
CA SER A 298 16.02 -8.16 -19.59
C SER A 298 15.60 -9.50 -18.96
N TYR A 299 14.32 -9.87 -19.01
CA TYR A 299 13.77 -11.06 -18.34
C TYR A 299 12.92 -11.93 -19.29
N PRO A 300 13.48 -12.43 -20.40
CA PRO A 300 12.73 -13.22 -21.39
C PRO A 300 12.15 -14.51 -20.80
N ARG A 301 12.87 -15.17 -19.88
CA ARG A 301 12.40 -16.39 -19.20
C ARG A 301 11.13 -16.11 -18.37
N LEU A 302 11.11 -14.99 -17.64
CA LEU A 302 9.92 -14.53 -16.92
C LEU A 302 8.76 -14.22 -17.90
N GLN A 303 9.05 -13.61 -19.05
CA GLN A 303 8.02 -13.37 -20.07
C GLN A 303 7.39 -14.66 -20.58
N ASP A 304 8.20 -15.66 -20.90
CA ASP A 304 7.75 -16.98 -21.36
C ASP A 304 6.93 -17.68 -20.28
N TYR A 305 7.41 -17.63 -19.03
CA TYR A 305 6.72 -18.15 -17.86
C TYR A 305 5.34 -17.51 -17.65
N LEU A 306 5.25 -16.17 -17.69
CA LEU A 306 3.98 -15.46 -17.55
C LEU A 306 3.01 -15.79 -18.70
N THR A 307 3.53 -15.94 -19.92
CA THR A 307 2.71 -16.29 -21.09
C THR A 307 2.18 -17.71 -20.99
N SER A 308 3.02 -18.67 -20.59
CA SER A 308 2.61 -20.06 -20.36
C SER A 308 1.58 -20.15 -19.23
N THR A 309 1.81 -19.45 -18.12
CA THR A 309 0.89 -19.39 -16.97
C THR A 309 -0.46 -18.78 -17.39
N LYS A 310 -0.46 -17.73 -18.20
CA LYS A 310 -1.69 -17.16 -18.77
C LYS A 310 -2.47 -18.18 -19.59
N GLN A 311 -1.79 -18.88 -20.51
CA GLN A 311 -2.44 -19.87 -21.38
C GLN A 311 -3.03 -21.03 -20.58
N HIS A 312 -2.37 -21.43 -19.49
CA HIS A 312 -2.85 -22.49 -18.62
C HIS A 312 -4.06 -22.07 -17.79
N LEU A 313 -4.01 -20.89 -17.15
CA LEU A 313 -5.09 -20.40 -16.29
C LEU A 313 -6.28 -19.86 -17.09
N PHE A 314 -6.02 -19.07 -18.12
CA PHE A 314 -7.05 -18.32 -18.84
C PHE A 314 -6.96 -18.52 -20.35
N PRO A 315 -7.21 -19.75 -20.85
CA PRO A 315 -7.32 -19.97 -22.29
C PRO A 315 -8.51 -19.20 -22.87
N GLU A 316 -8.45 -18.91 -24.17
CA GLU A 316 -9.48 -18.12 -24.85
C GLU A 316 -10.88 -18.73 -24.63
N ASN A 317 -11.80 -17.95 -24.07
CA ASN A 317 -13.18 -18.31 -23.72
C ASN A 317 -13.40 -19.16 -22.45
N ALA A 318 -12.38 -19.39 -21.61
CA ALA A 318 -12.58 -20.16 -20.37
C ALA A 318 -13.22 -19.36 -19.22
N THR A 319 -13.29 -18.04 -19.33
CA THR A 319 -13.84 -17.18 -18.28
C THR A 319 -15.35 -17.02 -18.45
N THR A 320 -16.11 -17.60 -17.52
CA THR A 320 -17.57 -17.43 -17.45
C THR A 320 -17.91 -16.25 -16.53
N TRP A 321 -18.66 -15.29 -17.07
CA TRP A 321 -19.15 -14.13 -16.31
C TRP A 321 -20.60 -14.31 -15.89
N ALA A 322 -20.92 -13.92 -14.66
CA ALA A 322 -22.28 -13.78 -14.17
C ALA A 322 -22.97 -12.60 -14.83
N SER A 323 -24.21 -12.79 -15.27
CA SER A 323 -25.00 -11.65 -15.75
C SER A 323 -25.39 -10.74 -14.59
N PRO A 324 -25.56 -9.42 -14.80
CA PRO A 324 -26.03 -8.52 -13.75
C PRO A 324 -27.36 -8.97 -13.12
N SER A 325 -28.27 -9.55 -13.92
CA SER A 325 -29.54 -10.12 -13.43
C SER A 325 -29.34 -11.30 -12.50
N GLU A 326 -28.35 -12.15 -12.78
CA GLU A 326 -28.05 -13.33 -11.96
C GLU A 326 -27.41 -12.94 -10.63
N VAL A 327 -26.50 -11.95 -10.64
CA VAL A 327 -25.92 -11.37 -9.42
C VAL A 327 -27.01 -10.74 -8.55
N LEU A 328 -27.98 -10.04 -9.16
CA LEU A 328 -29.12 -9.46 -8.44
C LEU A 328 -30.06 -10.52 -7.86
N SER A 329 -30.27 -11.65 -8.54
CA SER A 329 -31.11 -12.73 -8.02
C SER A 329 -30.43 -13.54 -6.90
N THR A 330 -29.10 -13.48 -6.82
CA THR A 330 -28.29 -14.24 -5.85
C THR A 330 -27.27 -13.32 -5.19
N PRO A 331 -27.75 -12.33 -4.39
CA PRO A 331 -26.86 -11.33 -3.78
C PRO A 331 -25.90 -12.00 -2.78
N PRO A 332 -24.69 -11.44 -2.59
CA PRO A 332 -23.70 -11.96 -1.66
C PRO A 332 -24.06 -11.60 -0.22
N VAL A 333 -25.15 -12.19 0.28
CA VAL A 333 -25.64 -12.06 1.65
C VAL A 333 -25.80 -13.46 2.21
N LEU A 334 -25.21 -13.73 3.38
CA LEU A 334 -25.49 -14.94 4.13
C LEU A 334 -26.92 -14.87 4.64
N GLN A 335 -27.79 -15.81 4.25
CA GLN A 335 -29.13 -15.93 4.80
C GLN A 335 -29.05 -16.45 6.23
N SER A 336 -28.62 -15.59 7.15
CA SER A 336 -28.71 -15.84 8.58
C SER A 336 -30.07 -15.37 9.08
N SER A 337 -30.78 -16.31 9.68
CA SER A 337 -31.99 -16.04 10.45
C SER A 337 -31.61 -15.11 11.62
N SER A 338 -32.24 -13.93 11.67
CA SER A 338 -32.33 -13.02 12.83
C SER A 338 -31.02 -12.51 13.50
N THR A 339 -30.85 -11.18 13.42
CA THR A 339 -30.23 -10.27 14.41
C THR A 339 -28.78 -10.50 14.85
N SER A 340 -27.86 -9.78 14.21
CA SER A 340 -26.76 -9.09 14.89
C SER A 340 -26.26 -7.91 14.04
N THR A 341 -26.61 -6.70 14.45
CA THR A 341 -26.04 -5.45 13.94
C THR A 341 -24.57 -5.35 14.34
N SER A 342 -23.68 -5.65 13.39
CA SER A 342 -22.26 -5.29 13.52
C SER A 342 -22.05 -3.87 13.00
N THR A 343 -21.72 -2.95 13.91
CA THR A 343 -21.30 -1.59 13.61
C THR A 343 -19.84 -1.60 13.19
N SER A 344 -19.57 -1.73 11.90
CA SER A 344 -18.21 -1.61 11.34
C SER A 344 -17.98 -0.16 10.90
N GLY A 345 -16.95 0.49 11.44
CA GLY A 345 -16.65 1.90 11.22
C GLY A 345 -16.22 2.25 9.78
N LEU A 346 -16.43 3.50 9.39
CA LEU A 346 -16.29 4.08 8.03
C LEU A 346 -14.92 3.88 7.34
N LEU A 347 -13.90 3.38 8.04
CA LEU A 347 -12.57 3.08 7.48
C LEU A 347 -12.30 1.59 7.22
N SER A 348 -13.21 0.69 7.62
CA SER A 348 -13.11 -0.77 7.36
C SER A 348 -13.58 -1.19 5.95
N TYR A 349 -14.05 -0.22 5.16
CA TYR A 349 -14.84 -0.38 3.93
C TYR A 349 -14.03 -0.45 2.63
N ILE A 350 -12.69 -0.47 2.66
CA ILE A 350 -11.93 -0.28 1.42
C ILE A 350 -10.85 -1.33 1.15
N TRP A 351 -10.28 -2.06 2.11
CA TRP A 351 -9.36 -3.19 1.83
C TRP A 351 -9.10 -4.09 3.06
N PRO A 352 -8.62 -5.35 2.94
CA PRO A 352 -8.45 -6.29 4.06
C PRO A 352 -7.20 -6.10 4.94
N PHE A 353 -6.26 -5.20 4.61
CA PHE A 353 -5.08 -5.01 5.45
C PHE A 353 -5.43 -4.15 6.66
N THR A 354 -6.02 -4.74 7.69
CA THR A 354 -5.83 -4.21 9.04
C THR A 354 -4.34 -4.34 9.36
N ALA A 355 -3.71 -3.26 9.81
CA ALA A 355 -2.35 -3.25 10.33
C ALA A 355 -2.18 -4.05 11.64
N THR A 356 -2.93 -5.15 11.80
CA THR A 356 -2.90 -6.05 12.95
C THR A 356 -1.88 -7.18 12.82
N SER A 357 -1.13 -7.26 11.72
CA SER A 357 0.04 -8.15 11.58
C SER A 357 1.37 -7.45 11.87
N SER A 358 1.35 -6.23 12.42
CA SER A 358 2.57 -5.53 12.86
C SER A 358 3.14 -6.03 14.21
N SER A 359 2.53 -7.04 14.85
CA SER A 359 3.04 -7.62 16.10
C SER A 359 3.94 -8.84 15.95
N ASP A 360 4.09 -9.41 14.75
CA ASP A 360 5.05 -10.50 14.50
C ASP A 360 6.20 -10.02 13.61
N LYS A 361 6.81 -8.89 14.01
CA LYS A 361 8.17 -8.59 13.59
C LYS A 361 9.08 -9.61 14.28
N ALA A 362 9.50 -10.64 13.56
CA ALA A 362 10.59 -11.52 13.95
C ALA A 362 11.88 -10.69 14.07
N SER A 363 12.09 -10.11 15.25
CA SER A 363 13.38 -9.58 15.65
C SER A 363 14.26 -10.77 16.00
N PHE A 364 15.22 -11.04 15.11
CA PHE A 364 16.36 -11.90 15.41
C PHE A 364 17.15 -11.25 16.55
N THR A 365 16.92 -11.68 17.79
CA THR A 365 17.90 -11.51 18.86
C THR A 365 18.80 -12.74 18.83
N ALA A 366 20.01 -12.53 18.30
CA ALA A 366 21.11 -13.45 18.53
C ALA A 366 21.57 -13.28 19.97
N ASP A 367 21.21 -14.20 20.86
CA ASP A 367 22.13 -14.77 21.84
C ASP A 367 21.40 -15.78 22.72
N SER A 368 21.78 -17.06 22.57
CA SER A 368 21.56 -18.11 23.58
C SER A 368 22.37 -19.36 23.16
N PHE A 369 23.62 -19.46 23.63
CA PHE A 369 24.28 -20.75 23.81
C PHE A 369 24.50 -21.00 25.32
N PRO A 370 24.38 -22.26 25.77
CA PRO A 370 24.34 -22.59 27.18
C PRO A 370 25.73 -22.72 27.82
N ALA A 371 25.72 -22.58 29.14
CA ALA A 371 26.85 -22.50 30.06
C ALA A 371 27.85 -23.66 30.04
N THR A 372 29.12 -23.35 30.35
CA THR A 372 29.94 -24.21 31.21
C THR A 372 30.88 -23.37 32.09
N THR A 373 30.86 -23.71 33.37
CA THR A 373 31.62 -23.19 34.51
C THR A 373 33.14 -23.25 34.37
N SER A 374 33.87 -22.23 34.83
CA SER A 374 34.72 -22.29 36.05
C SER A 374 35.72 -21.12 36.17
N GLY A 375 35.67 -20.43 37.33
CA GLY A 375 36.84 -20.06 38.13
C GLY A 375 37.72 -18.87 37.74
N SER A 376 37.74 -17.88 38.64
CA SER A 376 38.88 -17.05 39.10
C SER A 376 38.82 -15.54 38.81
N THR A 377 38.54 -14.78 39.89
CA THR A 377 39.13 -13.48 40.21
C THR A 377 40.67 -13.61 40.36
N PRO A 378 41.52 -12.55 40.28
CA PRO A 378 41.24 -11.20 40.78
C PRO A 378 41.91 -10.00 40.06
N THR A 379 41.64 -8.80 40.60
CA THR A 379 42.59 -7.67 40.81
C THR A 379 42.51 -6.45 39.87
N SER A 380 42.16 -5.35 40.54
CA SER A 380 42.39 -3.93 40.24
C SER A 380 43.67 -3.57 39.48
N THR A 381 43.61 -2.52 38.65
CA THR A 381 44.51 -1.37 38.81
C THR A 381 43.89 -0.09 38.24
N SER A 382 43.82 0.93 39.10
CA SER A 382 43.43 2.31 38.82
C SER A 382 44.55 3.10 38.14
N TYR A 383 44.22 3.96 37.18
CA TYR A 383 44.88 5.26 36.89
C TYR A 383 43.90 6.09 36.04
N ARG A 384 43.79 7.41 36.06
CA ARG A 384 44.11 8.51 36.98
C ARG A 384 43.56 9.76 36.29
N SER A 385 42.79 10.56 37.00
CA SER A 385 42.25 11.85 36.57
C SER A 385 43.29 12.96 36.53
N THR A 386 43.12 13.93 35.62
CA THR A 386 43.51 15.35 35.75
C THR A 386 42.54 16.17 34.88
N ALA A 387 41.48 16.77 35.42
CA ALA A 387 41.42 18.09 36.08
C ALA A 387 41.86 19.26 35.19
N GLY A 388 40.87 20.03 34.72
CA GLY A 388 41.03 21.32 34.05
C GLY A 388 39.73 22.12 34.14
N ALA A 389 39.55 22.83 35.25
CA ALA A 389 38.45 23.74 35.50
C ALA A 389 38.55 25.00 34.63
N GLY A 390 37.43 25.47 34.10
CA GLY A 390 37.34 26.72 33.35
C GLY A 390 35.91 27.19 33.15
N GLN A 391 35.31 27.79 34.19
CA GLN A 391 34.09 28.59 34.07
C GLN A 391 34.30 29.72 33.05
N GLN A 392 33.52 29.72 31.96
CA GLN A 392 33.34 30.89 31.10
C GLN A 392 31.88 31.34 31.08
N ARG A 393 31.69 32.42 31.83
CA ARG A 393 30.61 33.41 31.84
C ARG A 393 30.13 33.72 30.40
N LYS A 394 28.93 33.24 30.02
CA LYS A 394 28.27 33.61 28.74
C LYS A 394 28.05 35.12 28.69
N LYS A 395 28.68 35.78 27.72
CA LYS A 395 28.43 37.18 27.34
C LYS A 395 27.10 37.27 26.55
N PRO A 396 26.33 38.36 26.68
CA PRO A 396 25.09 38.55 25.91
C PRO A 396 25.41 38.70 24.42
N SER A 397 24.72 37.92 23.59
CA SER A 397 24.82 37.94 22.13
C SER A 397 24.24 39.25 21.54
N PRO A 398 24.73 39.67 20.37
CA PRO A 398 24.48 40.99 19.80
C PRO A 398 23.05 41.11 19.23
N SER A 399 22.59 42.35 19.20
CA SER A 399 21.28 42.84 18.74
C SER A 399 20.70 42.09 17.55
N ALA A 400 19.62 41.34 17.80
CA ALA A 400 18.71 40.80 16.79
C ALA A 400 18.37 41.87 15.74
N SER A 401 18.52 41.52 14.47
CA SER A 401 18.21 42.41 13.36
C SER A 401 16.73 42.85 13.45
N PRO A 402 16.39 44.09 13.01
CA PRO A 402 15.00 44.55 13.02
C PRO A 402 14.06 43.69 12.14
N GLU A 403 14.60 42.84 11.27
CA GLU A 403 13.84 41.91 10.43
C GLU A 403 13.44 40.64 11.20
N ASP A 404 14.32 40.11 12.05
CA ASP A 404 14.00 38.94 12.91
C ASP A 404 12.87 39.24 13.89
N ARG A 405 12.78 40.48 14.38
CA ARG A 405 11.69 40.90 15.26
C ARG A 405 10.34 40.90 14.52
N LYS A 406 10.31 41.26 13.24
CA LYS A 406 9.09 41.23 12.43
C LYS A 406 8.65 39.80 12.12
N LEU A 407 9.61 38.91 11.85
CA LEU A 407 9.33 37.48 11.62
C LEU A 407 8.80 36.78 12.88
N ARG A 408 9.38 37.07 14.05
CA ARG A 408 8.88 36.56 15.33
C ARG A 408 7.47 37.07 15.65
N LEU A 409 7.20 38.35 15.39
CA LEU A 409 5.87 38.93 15.62
C LEU A 409 4.82 38.37 14.64
N GLY A 410 5.21 38.12 13.38
CA GLY A 410 4.36 37.46 12.38
C GLY A 410 3.98 36.04 12.76
N ARG A 411 4.94 35.23 13.24
CA ARG A 411 4.68 33.87 13.75
C ARG A 411 3.76 33.88 14.97
N ALA A 412 4.02 34.78 15.93
CA ALA A 412 3.17 34.92 17.12
C ALA A 412 1.72 35.31 16.75
N LEU A 413 1.53 36.22 15.79
CA LEU A 413 0.20 36.66 15.36
C LEU A 413 -0.56 35.55 14.61
N TRP A 414 0.14 34.75 13.81
CA TRP A 414 -0.45 33.58 13.13
C TRP A 414 -0.89 32.50 14.13
N ILE A 415 -0.04 32.17 15.11
CA ILE A 415 -0.36 31.21 16.18
C ILE A 415 -1.56 31.68 17.01
N CYS A 416 -1.60 32.97 17.39
CA CYS A 416 -2.74 33.54 18.12
C CYS A 416 -4.04 33.47 17.29
N SER A 417 -3.96 33.71 15.98
CA SER A 417 -5.12 33.60 15.09
C SER A 417 -5.65 32.16 15.00
N ALA A 418 -4.77 31.16 14.98
CA ALA A 418 -5.16 29.75 14.96
C ALA A 418 -5.89 29.35 16.26
N LEU A 419 -5.38 29.79 17.42
CA LEU A 419 -6.01 29.53 18.72
C LEU A 419 -7.40 30.18 18.84
N VAL A 420 -7.55 31.44 18.41
CA VAL A 420 -8.87 32.11 18.39
C VAL A 420 -9.84 31.40 17.45
N GLY A 421 -9.36 30.93 16.29
CA GLY A 421 -10.17 30.15 15.35
C GLY A 421 -10.65 28.81 15.94
N LEU A 422 -9.78 28.10 16.65
CA LEU A 422 -10.11 26.85 17.34
C LEU A 422 -11.18 27.10 18.41
N VAL A 423 -10.97 28.09 19.29
CA VAL A 423 -11.93 28.45 20.33
C VAL A 423 -13.27 28.86 19.70
N GLY A 424 -13.25 29.72 18.68
CA GLY A 424 -14.44 30.11 17.93
C GLY A 424 -15.19 28.93 17.31
N TYR A 425 -14.46 27.96 16.73
CA TYR A 425 -15.05 26.74 16.17
C TYR A 425 -15.66 25.85 17.26
N THR A 426 -15.03 25.73 18.43
CA THR A 426 -15.58 24.93 19.54
C THR A 426 -16.89 25.50 20.12
N PHE A 427 -17.03 26.83 20.15
CA PHE A 427 -18.30 27.47 20.51
C PHE A 427 -19.34 27.40 19.38
N ALA A 428 -18.91 27.52 18.11
CA ALA A 428 -19.82 27.47 16.97
C ALA A 428 -20.33 26.05 16.64
N SER A 429 -19.54 25.01 16.94
CA SER A 429 -19.91 23.61 16.68
C SER A 429 -20.92 23.05 17.68
N GLY A 430 -21.19 23.78 18.77
CA GLY A 430 -22.15 23.37 19.80
C GLY A 430 -21.65 22.24 20.71
N ILE A 431 -20.35 21.94 20.71
CA ILE A 431 -19.75 20.89 21.57
C ILE A 431 -19.77 21.30 23.05
N VAL A 432 -19.71 22.61 23.36
CA VAL A 432 -19.77 23.12 24.73
C VAL A 432 -21.00 24.01 24.89
N SER A 433 -22.03 23.52 25.61
CA SER A 433 -23.17 24.34 26.01
C SER A 433 -22.94 24.92 27.41
N VAL A 434 -22.67 26.21 27.50
CA VAL A 434 -22.64 26.91 28.79
C VAL A 434 -24.08 27.12 29.25
N ARG A 435 -24.56 26.23 30.11
CA ARG A 435 -25.87 26.35 30.77
C ARG A 435 -25.68 27.18 32.05
N PHE A 436 -26.14 28.42 32.03
CA PHE A 436 -26.23 29.22 33.26
C PHE A 436 -27.33 28.60 34.13
N VAL A 437 -26.93 28.01 35.25
CA VAL A 437 -27.86 27.53 36.30
C VAL A 437 -28.06 28.68 37.26
N ASP A 438 -29.28 29.20 37.33
CA ASP A 438 -29.67 30.16 38.36
C ASP A 438 -29.56 29.50 39.74
N SER A 439 -29.01 30.23 40.71
CA SER A 439 -28.52 29.71 42.00
C SER A 439 -29.60 29.29 43.02
N ASP A 440 -30.84 29.01 42.59
CA ASP A 440 -31.98 28.78 43.48
C ASP A 440 -32.53 27.33 43.48
N GLU A 441 -31.94 26.39 42.73
CA GLU A 441 -32.34 24.97 42.75
C GLU A 441 -31.15 24.04 43.01
N LEU A 442 -30.62 24.05 44.23
CA LEU A 442 -29.79 22.97 44.76
C LEU A 442 -30.24 22.64 46.19
N GLN A 443 -31.35 21.92 46.29
CA GLN A 443 -31.67 21.09 47.46
C GLN A 443 -32.22 19.76 46.98
N GLN A 444 -31.70 18.69 47.56
CA GLN A 444 -32.04 17.28 47.38
C GLN A 444 -31.44 16.62 46.12
N GLN A 445 -30.25 16.05 46.27
CA GLN A 445 -30.18 14.61 46.48
C GLN A 445 -28.84 14.26 47.13
N GLU A 446 -28.93 13.97 48.42
CA GLU A 446 -27.92 13.27 49.22
C GLU A 446 -28.01 11.76 48.92
N ASP A 447 -26.87 11.11 49.12
CA ASP A 447 -26.66 9.69 49.43
C ASP A 447 -26.66 8.66 48.29
N GLU A 448 -25.47 8.20 47.92
CA GLU A 448 -25.05 6.83 48.23
C GLU A 448 -23.52 6.72 48.25
N GLU A 449 -23.05 6.07 49.32
CA GLU A 449 -21.69 5.97 49.86
C GLU A 449 -20.82 4.91 49.14
N ASP A 450 -19.57 4.85 49.63
CA ASP A 450 -18.60 3.74 49.62
C ASP A 450 -17.74 3.53 48.37
N ASP A 451 -16.44 3.27 48.46
CA ASP A 451 -15.36 3.44 49.46
C ASP A 451 -14.10 2.83 48.78
N ASP A 452 -12.93 3.03 49.40
CA ASP A 452 -11.63 2.38 49.16
C ASP A 452 -10.75 3.03 48.05
N ASP A 453 -9.79 3.89 48.43
CA ASP A 453 -8.40 3.56 48.86
C ASP A 453 -7.50 3.34 47.63
N GLU A 454 -6.33 3.95 47.43
CA GLU A 454 -5.24 4.29 48.34
C GLU A 454 -4.27 5.26 47.61
N ASP A 455 -3.53 6.02 48.41
CA ASP A 455 -2.52 7.01 48.08
C ASP A 455 -1.30 6.46 47.29
N GLU A 456 -0.59 7.33 46.56
CA GLU A 456 0.86 7.57 46.69
C GLU A 456 1.39 8.48 45.56
N ASP A 457 1.77 9.70 45.96
CA ASP A 457 3.00 10.45 45.67
C ASP A 457 3.49 10.57 44.21
N GLU A 458 3.47 11.78 43.66
CA GLU A 458 4.65 12.67 43.55
C GLU A 458 5.84 11.98 42.87
N ASP A 459 6.11 12.31 41.61
CA ASP A 459 7.45 12.72 41.19
C ASP A 459 7.38 13.42 39.83
N GLU A 460 7.66 14.73 39.90
CA GLU A 460 8.10 15.57 38.79
C GLU A 460 9.52 15.11 38.41
N GLU A 461 9.73 14.57 37.20
CA GLU A 461 11.04 14.69 36.56
C GLU A 461 10.89 15.07 35.08
N ASP A 462 11.46 16.24 34.81
CA ASP A 462 11.92 16.71 33.51
C ASP A 462 12.58 15.57 32.74
N ASP A 463 12.23 15.39 31.47
CA ASP A 463 13.18 14.83 30.52
C ASP A 463 13.18 15.62 29.22
N GLU A 464 14.40 15.99 28.88
CA GLU A 464 14.83 17.08 28.04
C GLU A 464 14.56 16.82 26.56
N GLU A 465 14.26 17.91 25.86
CA GLU A 465 14.23 18.00 24.41
C GLU A 465 15.61 17.65 23.83
N GLU A 466 15.78 16.43 23.30
CA GLU A 466 16.85 16.17 22.32
C GLU A 466 16.39 16.68 20.94
N GLU A 467 16.68 17.97 20.74
CA GLU A 467 16.63 18.68 19.47
C GLU A 467 17.72 18.12 18.54
N ASP A 468 17.41 17.01 17.85
CA ASP A 468 18.30 16.45 16.83
C ASP A 468 18.37 17.41 15.64
N GLY A 469 19.48 18.14 15.58
CA GLY A 469 19.81 19.10 14.57
C GLY A 469 19.91 18.44 13.20
N TRP A 470 18.90 18.65 12.37
CA TRP A 470 19.03 18.49 10.92
C TRP A 470 19.94 19.61 10.42
N GLU A 471 21.24 19.31 10.39
CA GLU A 471 22.24 20.11 9.69
C GLU A 471 21.85 20.10 8.22
N VAL A 472 21.24 21.21 7.79
CA VAL A 472 20.94 21.47 6.39
C VAL A 472 22.28 21.55 5.69
N GLN A 473 22.66 20.48 4.98
CA GLN A 473 23.74 20.54 4.00
C GLN A 473 23.40 21.67 3.03
N THR A 474 24.15 22.76 3.14
CA THR A 474 24.07 23.87 2.22
C THR A 474 24.59 23.43 0.86
N GLU A 475 23.92 23.88 -0.20
CA GLU A 475 24.24 23.53 -1.60
C GLU A 475 25.68 23.87 -2.03
N GLU A 476 26.45 24.58 -1.19
CA GLU A 476 27.88 24.87 -1.38
C GLU A 476 28.78 23.62 -1.17
N ASP A 477 28.38 22.65 -0.34
CA ASP A 477 29.19 21.42 -0.12
C ASP A 477 29.04 20.38 -1.25
N LEU A 478 28.03 20.53 -2.12
CA LEU A 478 27.82 19.67 -3.30
C LEU A 478 28.52 20.19 -4.55
N GLU A 479 28.96 21.46 -4.58
CA GLU A 479 29.72 22.01 -5.70
C GLU A 479 31.21 21.61 -5.62
N ASP A 480 31.77 21.41 -4.42
CA ASP A 480 33.17 21.00 -4.23
C ASP A 480 33.45 19.54 -4.68
N ASP A 481 32.50 18.60 -4.50
CA ASP A 481 32.65 17.20 -4.93
C ASP A 481 32.54 17.00 -6.46
N LEU A 482 32.04 18.01 -7.20
CA LEU A 482 31.85 17.94 -8.65
C LEU A 482 33.02 18.59 -9.43
N GLU A 483 33.77 19.51 -8.82
CA GLU A 483 35.01 20.06 -9.40
C GLU A 483 36.19 19.09 -9.33
N GLU A 484 36.17 18.08 -8.44
CA GLU A 484 37.28 17.10 -8.32
C GLU A 484 37.24 16.00 -9.41
N MET A 485 36.16 15.88 -10.19
CA MET A 485 36.03 14.89 -11.28
C MET A 485 36.39 15.41 -12.69
N GLU A 486 36.77 16.68 -12.84
CA GLU A 486 37.11 17.29 -14.16
C GLU A 486 38.62 17.51 -14.39
N LEU A 487 39.49 16.97 -13.52
CA LEU A 487 40.95 16.96 -13.70
C LEU A 487 41.48 15.53 -13.89
N GLY A 488 41.09 14.94 -15.03
CA GLY A 488 41.74 13.76 -15.61
C GLY A 488 42.32 14.14 -16.96
N GLU A 489 43.51 14.73 -16.91
CA GLU A 489 44.35 15.22 -18.00
C GLU A 489 44.37 14.30 -19.25
N ASP A 490 44.18 14.97 -20.40
CA ASP A 490 44.87 14.66 -21.65
C ASP A 490 46.39 14.59 -21.40
N ASP A 491 47.04 13.51 -21.82
CA ASP A 491 48.29 13.53 -22.60
C ASP A 491 48.85 12.11 -22.67
N ASP A 492 48.85 11.54 -23.86
CA ASP A 492 49.98 10.77 -24.39
C ASP A 492 49.78 10.66 -25.92
N ASP A 493 50.28 11.69 -26.60
CA ASP A 493 50.86 11.55 -27.93
C ASP A 493 51.90 10.41 -27.90
N ASP A 494 51.96 9.59 -28.97
CA ASP A 494 53.21 9.24 -29.65
C ASP A 494 52.95 8.29 -30.84
N GLU A 495 53.12 8.87 -32.03
CA GLU A 495 54.05 8.41 -33.08
C GLU A 495 54.16 6.88 -33.33
N TYR A 496 53.57 6.37 -34.42
CA TYR A 496 54.25 5.62 -35.51
C TYR A 496 53.33 5.24 -36.68
#